data_AF-A0A525J0F6-F1
#
_entry.id   AF-A0A525J0F6-F1
#
_cell.length_a   1.000
_cell.length_b   1.000
_cell.length_c   1.000
_cell.angle_alpha   90.00
_cell.angle_beta   90.00
_cell.angle_gamma   90.00
#
_symmetry.space_group_name_H-M   'P 1'
#
loop_
_entity.id
_entity.type
_entity.pdbx_description
1 polymer ?
#
loop_
_entity_poly.entity_id
_entity_poly.type
_entity_poly.pdbx_seq_one_letter_code
_entity_poly.pdbx_strand_id
1 'polypeptide(L)' 'MPEYQPVSSADIAAIERPRCPDCRHNRMLLSKLEAGPSGFDYRTFECQKCGRVETTVVSSDPMKSDVRGWLAGELKRPV' A
#
# COMPACT_ATOMS: atom_id res chain seq x y z
N MET A 1 -24.46 7.85 -20.59
CA MET A 1 -23.75 7.98 -19.29
C MET A 1 -23.37 6.58 -18.85
N PRO A 2 -22.09 6.28 -18.62
CA PRO A 2 -21.70 4.98 -18.06
C PRO A 2 -22.39 4.78 -16.72
N GLU A 3 -22.92 3.59 -16.47
CA GLU A 3 -23.50 3.27 -15.17
C GLU A 3 -22.42 3.33 -14.08
N TYR A 4 -22.80 3.86 -12.92
CA TYR A 4 -21.93 3.86 -11.75
C TYR A 4 -21.79 2.43 -11.21
N GLN A 5 -20.63 1.84 -11.38
CA GLN A 5 -20.28 0.59 -10.71
C GLN A 5 -19.49 0.89 -9.44
N PRO A 6 -20.04 0.56 -8.24
CA PRO A 6 -19.30 0.73 -7.00
C PRO A 6 -18.08 -0.21 -6.98
N VAL A 7 -16.91 0.37 -6.76
CA VAL A 7 -15.66 -0.38 -6.62
C VAL A 7 -15.68 -1.16 -5.31
N SER A 8 -15.16 -2.39 -5.29
CA SER A 8 -15.16 -3.16 -4.06
C SER A 8 -14.25 -2.49 -3.02
N SER A 9 -14.64 -2.52 -1.75
CA SER A 9 -13.80 -1.99 -0.67
C SER A 9 -12.48 -2.75 -0.53
N ALA A 10 -12.39 -3.97 -1.09
CA ALA A 10 -11.16 -4.73 -1.17
C ALA A 10 -10.15 -4.15 -2.18
N ASP A 11 -10.65 -3.44 -3.20
CA ASP A 11 -9.88 -2.73 -4.23
C ASP A 11 -9.51 -1.31 -3.78
N ILE A 12 -10.29 -0.72 -2.86
CA ILE A 12 -9.98 0.57 -2.23
C ILE A 12 -9.39 0.31 -0.82
N ALA A 13 -8.24 -0.35 -0.76
CA ALA A 13 -7.44 -0.36 0.45
C ALA A 13 -6.43 0.80 0.40
N ALA A 14 -6.48 1.73 1.35
CA ALA A 14 -5.54 2.85 1.43
C ALA A 14 -4.07 2.39 1.58
N ILE A 15 -3.86 1.17 2.08
CA ILE A 15 -2.55 0.53 2.22
C ILE A 15 -2.68 -0.88 1.67
N GLU A 16 -1.88 -1.20 0.66
CA GLU A 16 -1.78 -2.57 0.16
C GLU A 16 -1.24 -3.47 1.27
N ARG A 17 -2.02 -4.47 1.66
CA ARG A 17 -1.65 -5.43 2.72
C ARG A 17 -1.24 -6.76 2.09
N PRO A 18 0.01 -7.21 2.27
CA PRO A 18 0.44 -8.48 1.71
C PRO A 18 -0.32 -9.64 2.35
N ARG A 19 -0.40 -10.75 1.62
CA ARG A 19 -0.85 -12.03 2.18
C ARG A 19 0.34 -12.67 2.91
N CYS A 20 0.06 -13.30 4.04
CA CYS A 20 1.07 -14.05 4.77
C CYS A 20 1.62 -15.19 3.90
N PRO A 21 2.95 -15.33 3.74
CA PRO A 21 3.53 -16.38 2.88
C PRO A 21 3.23 -17.80 3.40
N ASP A 22 3.14 -17.96 4.71
CA ASP A 22 2.94 -19.26 5.36
C ASP A 22 1.46 -19.67 5.33
N CYS A 23 0.57 -18.72 5.67
CA CYS A 23 -0.87 -18.99 5.73
C CYS A 23 -1.58 -18.89 4.36
N ARG A 24 -0.98 -18.14 3.41
CA ARG A 24 -1.42 -17.82 2.04
C ARG A 24 -2.78 -17.13 1.86
N HIS A 25 -3.70 -17.30 2.80
CA HIS A 25 -5.07 -16.79 2.73
C HIS A 25 -5.31 -15.55 3.59
N ASN A 26 -4.50 -15.35 4.65
CA ASN A 26 -4.66 -14.23 5.56
C ASN A 26 -3.86 -13.01 5.11
N ARG A 27 -4.55 -11.90 4.86
CA ARG A 27 -3.93 -10.57 4.74
C ARG A 27 -3.34 -10.18 6.10
N MET A 28 -2.09 -9.74 6.11
CA MET A 28 -1.40 -9.29 7.31
C MET A 28 -1.94 -7.92 7.75
N LEU A 29 -1.82 -7.59 9.05
CA LEU A 29 -2.17 -6.28 9.59
C LEU A 29 -0.92 -5.41 9.69
N LEU A 30 -1.04 -4.12 9.41
CA LEU A 30 0.05 -3.17 9.64
C LEU A 30 0.28 -3.04 11.15
N SER A 31 1.44 -3.45 11.63
CA SER A 31 1.82 -3.38 13.04
C SER A 31 2.74 -2.20 13.34
N LYS A 32 3.53 -1.74 12.35
CA LYS A 32 4.42 -0.59 12.50
C LYS A 32 4.54 0.22 11.20
N LEU A 33 4.63 1.54 11.36
CA LEU A 33 4.94 2.48 10.28
C LEU A 33 6.06 3.41 10.75
N GLU A 34 7.17 3.45 10.02
CA GLU A 34 8.31 4.32 10.33
C GLU A 34 8.73 5.12 9.09
N ALA A 35 9.18 6.36 9.31
CA ALA A 35 9.77 7.16 8.25
C ALA A 35 11.11 6.53 7.85
N GLY A 36 11.22 6.18 6.57
CA GLY A 36 12.46 5.77 5.95
C GLY A 36 13.21 6.94 5.32
N PRO A 37 14.42 6.70 4.80
CA PRO A 37 15.19 7.71 4.11
C PRO A 37 14.50 8.14 2.81
N SER A 38 14.71 9.40 2.41
CA SER A 38 14.42 9.91 1.06
C SER A 38 12.97 9.77 0.58
N GLY A 39 11.98 9.94 1.48
CA GLY A 39 10.57 9.89 1.10
C GLY A 39 10.06 8.47 0.84
N PHE A 40 10.61 7.48 1.56
CA PHE A 40 10.07 6.13 1.68
C PHE A 40 9.61 5.88 3.12
N ASP A 41 8.61 5.02 3.30
CA ASP A 41 8.16 4.52 4.59
C ASP A 41 8.54 3.05 4.74
N TYR A 42 9.01 2.68 5.93
CA TYR A 42 9.07 1.28 6.35
C TYR A 42 7.71 0.88 6.91
N ARG A 43 7.08 -0.12 6.29
CA ARG A 43 5.79 -0.70 6.70
C ARG A 43 6.00 -2.12 7.17
N THR A 44 5.78 -2.36 8.47
CA THR A 44 5.85 -3.70 9.06
C THR A 44 4.45 -4.27 9.20
N PHE A 45 4.28 -5.48 8.71
CA PHE A 45 3.05 -6.23 8.71
C PHE A 45 3.19 -7.49 9.56
N GLU A 46 2.14 -7.84 10.30
CA GLU A 46 2.08 -9.02 11.14
C GLU A 46 0.85 -9.88 10.82
N CYS A 47 1.08 -11.18 10.66
CA CYS A 47 0.01 -12.15 10.49
C CYS A 47 -0.58 -12.52 11.85
N GLN A 48 -1.83 -12.11 12.09
CA GLN A 48 -2.53 -12.41 13.35
C GLN A 48 -2.81 -13.89 13.60
N LYS A 49 -2.62 -14.77 12.59
CA LYS A 49 -2.82 -16.22 12.74
C LYS A 49 -1.57 -16.96 13.22
N CYS A 50 -0.39 -16.57 12.73
CA CYS A 50 0.85 -17.31 12.97
C CYS A 50 1.99 -16.47 13.52
N GLY A 51 1.80 -15.16 13.70
CA GLY A 51 2.82 -14.24 14.21
C GLY A 51 3.92 -13.90 13.21
N ARG A 52 3.86 -14.37 11.96
CA ARG A 52 4.86 -14.00 10.94
C ARG A 52 4.86 -12.49 10.71
N VAL A 53 6.05 -11.90 10.69
CA VAL A 53 6.29 -10.49 10.44
C VAL A 53 6.98 -10.30 9.09
N GLU A 54 6.54 -9.32 8.32
CA GLU A 54 7.14 -8.89 7.04
C GLU A 54 7.33 -7.38 7.07
N THR A 55 8.49 -6.88 6.64
CA THR A 55 8.72 -5.43 6.52
C THR A 55 8.97 -5.09 5.06
N THR A 56 8.27 -4.07 4.59
CA THR A 56 8.35 -3.58 3.20
C THR A 56 8.73 -2.11 3.19
N VAL A 57 9.46 -1.71 2.15
CA VAL A 57 9.80 -0.31 1.90
C VAL A 57 8.87 0.19 0.80
N VAL A 58 8.11 1.22 1.06
CA VAL A 58 7.13 1.78 0.13
C VAL A 58 7.42 3.27 -0.03
N SER A 59 7.24 3.84 -1.22
CA SER A 59 7.32 5.29 -1.38
C SER A 59 6.30 5.96 -0.44
N SER A 60 6.74 6.94 0.33
CA SER A 60 5.86 7.78 1.15
C SER A 60 4.86 8.52 0.26
N ASP A 61 3.83 9.11 0.87
CA ASP A 61 2.80 9.91 0.21
C ASP A 61 3.38 10.69 -1.00
N PRO A 62 2.87 10.46 -2.22
CA PRO A 62 3.30 11.16 -3.45
C PRO A 62 3.28 12.69 -3.33
N MET A 63 2.44 13.24 -2.44
CA MET A 63 2.38 14.67 -2.17
C MET A 63 3.57 15.19 -1.35
N LYS A 64 4.29 14.30 -0.67
CA LYS A 64 5.41 14.61 0.23
C LYS A 64 6.74 13.97 -0.18
N SER A 65 6.71 12.94 -1.01
CA SER A 65 7.91 12.32 -1.57
C SER A 65 8.41 13.10 -2.79
N ASP A 66 9.69 12.91 -3.15
CA ASP A 66 10.31 13.55 -4.33
C ASP A 66 9.70 13.10 -5.68
N VAL A 67 8.55 12.42 -5.66
CA VAL A 67 7.80 11.95 -6.83
C VAL A 67 7.02 13.12 -7.46
N ARG A 68 7.75 14.15 -7.89
CA ARG A 68 7.23 15.41 -8.47
C ARG A 68 6.33 15.22 -9.70
N GLY A 69 6.46 14.12 -10.43
CA GLY A 69 5.66 13.83 -11.63
C GLY A 69 4.15 13.69 -11.36
N TRP A 70 3.74 13.30 -10.14
CA TRP A 70 2.32 13.25 -9.76
C TRP A 70 1.72 14.65 -9.64
N LEU A 71 2.45 15.58 -9.02
CA LEU A 71 2.02 16.97 -8.81
C LEU A 71 2.00 17.79 -10.11
N ALA A 72 2.86 17.43 -11.08
CA ALA A 72 2.97 18.11 -12.36
C ALA A 72 1.88 17.68 -13.38
N GLY A 73 0.98 16.75 -13.02
CA GLY A 73 -0.08 16.29 -13.92
C GLY A 73 0.42 15.40 -15.07
N GLU A 74 1.59 14.78 -14.93
CA GLU A 74 2.21 13.97 -15.99
C GLU A 74 1.66 12.53 -16.06
N LEU A 75 0.70 12.18 -15.20
CA LEU A 75 0.12 10.84 -15.15
C LEU A 75 -0.70 10.56 -16.41
N LYS A 76 -0.31 9.51 -17.13
CA LYS A 76 -1.09 8.98 -18.25
C LYS A 76 -2.20 8.09 -17.72
N ARG A 77 -3.36 8.14 -18.38
CA ARG A 77 -4.46 7.22 -18.10
C ARG A 77 -3.99 5.75 -18.22
N PRO A 78 -4.42 4.84 -17.33
CA PRO A 78 -4.27 3.40 -17.56
C PRO A 78 -4.96 3.01 -18.87
N VAL A 79 -4.35 2.10 -19.63
CA VAL A 79 -4.91 1.54 -20.88
C VAL A 79 -5.84 0.37 -20.61
#